data_AF-A0A9D3PVH2-F1
#
_entry.id   AF-A0A9D3PVH2-F1
#
_cell.length_a   1.000
_cell.length_b   1.000
_cell.length_c   1.000
_cell.angle_alpha   90.00
_cell.angle_beta   90.00
_cell.angle_gamma   90.00
#
_symmetry.space_group_name_H-M   'P 1'
#
loop_
_entity.id
_entity.type
_entity.pdbx_description
1 polymer ?
#
loop_
_entity_poly.entity_id
_entity_poly.type
_entity_poly.pdbx_seq_one_letter_code
_entity_poly.pdbx_strand_id
1 'polypeptide(L)' 'MLSQQGRVVVYFSLALLLAPVVETLVLLDRMLFLQERGLQSELVPLFDPAFSPRNLVLVAVKPQQDSTSATL' A
#
# COMPACT_ATOMS: atom_id res chain seq x y z
N MET A 1 24.36 -10.87 29.44
CA MET A 1 23.25 -10.18 28.77
C MET A 1 23.55 -9.72 27.33
N LEU A 2 24.78 -9.84 26.80
CA LEU A 2 25.16 -9.34 25.46
C LEU A 2 25.23 -10.43 24.35
N SER A 3 25.14 -11.72 24.68
CA SER A 3 25.35 -12.83 23.71
C SER A 3 24.24 -13.01 22.66
N GLN A 4 23.07 -12.39 22.86
CA GLN A 4 21.92 -12.52 21.96
C GLN A 4 21.76 -11.31 21.02
N GLN A 5 22.56 -10.25 21.15
CA GLN A 5 22.41 -9.03 20.35
C GLN A 5 22.53 -9.29 18.84
N GLY A 6 23.45 -10.15 18.41
CA GLY A 6 23.61 -10.49 17.00
C GLY A 6 22.35 -11.12 16.40
N ARG A 7 21.67 -11.99 17.13
CA ARG A 7 20.43 -12.64 16.69
C ARG A 7 19.27 -11.66 16.59
N VAL A 8 19.19 -10.72 17.53
CA VAL A 8 18.20 -9.64 17.52
C VAL A 8 18.40 -8.74 16.30
N VAL A 9 19.64 -8.32 16.01
CA VAL A 9 19.96 -7.52 14.83
C VAL A 9 19.60 -8.25 13.54
N VAL A 10 19.95 -9.53 13.40
CA VAL A 10 19.59 -10.32 12.21
C VAL A 10 18.07 -10.41 12.04
N TYR A 11 17.33 -10.69 13.11
CA TYR A 11 15.87 -10.72 13.07
C TYR A 11 15.27 -9.37 12.63
N PHE A 12 15.74 -8.27 13.23
CA PHE A 12 15.27 -6.93 12.86
C PHE A 12 15.63 -6.57 11.43
N SER A 13 16.82 -6.91 10.95
CA SER A 13 17.20 -6.70 9.54
C SER A 13 16.29 -7.48 8.58
N LEU A 14 15.99 -8.74 8.89
CA LEU A 14 15.03 -9.53 8.10
C LEU A 14 13.63 -8.91 8.13
N ALA A 15 13.18 -8.45 9.29
CA ALA A 15 11.89 -7.76 9.42
C ALA A 15 11.85 -6.45 8.61
N LEU A 16 12.94 -5.67 8.64
CA LEU A 16 13.07 -4.44 7.84
C LEU A 16 13.09 -4.72 6.33
N LEU A 17 13.71 -5.83 5.91
CA LEU A 17 13.70 -6.27 4.51
C LEU A 17 12.30 -6.76 4.07
N LEU A 18 11.56 -7.42 4.97
CA LEU A 18 10.21 -7.89 4.70
C LEU A 18 9.15 -6.79 4.77
N ALA A 19 9.38 -5.72 5.52
CA ALA A 19 8.45 -4.59 5.65
C ALA A 19 7.91 -4.06 4.30
N PRO A 20 8.73 -3.73 3.28
CA PRO A 20 8.22 -3.27 1.99
C PRO A 20 7.45 -4.35 1.21
N VAL A 21 7.78 -5.63 1.39
CA VAL A 21 7.05 -6.74 0.77
C VAL A 21 5.66 -6.87 1.38
N VAL A 22 5.56 -6.82 2.71
CA VAL A 22 4.28 -6.87 3.41
C VAL A 22 3.42 -5.65 3.07
N GLU A 23 4.02 -4.47 2.98
CA GLU A 23 3.34 -3.24 2.57
C GLU A 23 2.74 -3.35 1.16
N THR A 24 3.52 -3.78 0.18
CA THR A 24 3.04 -3.96 -1.21
C THR A 24 1.92 -5.00 -1.28
N LEU A 25 2.01 -6.11 -0.55
CA LEU A 25 0.96 -7.13 -0.49
C LEU A 25 -0.35 -6.59 0.09
N VAL A 26 -0.29 -5.82 1.18
CA VAL A 26 -1.48 -5.20 1.78
C VAL A 26 -2.10 -4.15 0.85
N LEU A 27 -1.27 -3.33 0.21
CA LEU A 27 -1.74 -2.32 -0.75
C LEU A 27 -2.38 -2.98 -1.98
N LEU A 28 -1.82 -4.09 -2.45
CA LEU A 28 -2.35 -4.86 -3.57
C LEU A 28 -3.69 -5.51 -3.21
N ASP A 29 -3.83 -6.10 -2.03
CA ASP A 29 -5.11 -6.63 -1.50
C ASP A 29 -6.21 -5.56 -1.55
N ARG A 30 -5.90 -4.35 -1.07
CA ARG A 30 -6.85 -3.22 -1.09
C ARG A 30 -7.18 -2.76 -2.50
N MET A 31 -6.20 -2.71 -3.40
CA MET A 31 -6.42 -2.35 -4.80
C MET A 31 -7.36 -3.35 -5.49
N LEU A 32 -7.10 -4.66 -5.34
CA LEU A 32 -7.93 -5.71 -5.92
C LEU A 32 -9.38 -5.63 -5.42
N PHE A 33 -9.58 -5.43 -4.11
CA PHE A 33 -10.90 -5.22 -3.53
C PHE A 33 -11.66 -4.02 -4.14
N LEU A 34 -10.96 -2.93 -4.45
CA LEU A 34 -11.58 -1.77 -5.10
C LEU A 34 -11.90 -2.04 -6.58
N GLN A 35 -11.00 -2.72 -7.29
CA GLN A 35 -11.20 -3.12 -8.68
C GLN A 35 -12.40 -4.07 -8.83
N GLU A 36 -12.56 -5.04 -7.92
CA GLU A 36 -13.72 -5.94 -7.87
C GLU A 36 -15.05 -5.20 -7.67
N ARG A 37 -15.03 -4.02 -7.04
CA ARG A 37 -16.20 -3.15 -6.87
C ARG A 37 -16.46 -2.22 -8.06
N GLY A 38 -15.70 -2.38 -9.15
CA GLY A 38 -15.80 -1.53 -10.34
C GLY A 38 -15.19 -0.14 -10.16
N LEU A 39 -14.39 0.08 -9.11
CA LEU A 39 -13.69 1.34 -8.89
C LEU A 39 -12.34 1.30 -9.61
N GLN A 40 -12.06 2.33 -10.40
CA GLN A 40 -10.73 2.52 -10.99
C GLN A 40 -9.76 2.84 -9.87
N SER A 41 -8.77 1.98 -9.65
CA SER A 41 -7.74 2.15 -8.63
C SER A 41 -6.35 1.76 -9.13
N GLU A 42 -5.35 2.50 -8.65
CA GLU A 42 -3.96 2.41 -9.09
C GLU A 42 -3.00 2.64 -7.90
N LEU A 43 -1.85 1.96 -7.92
CA LEU A 43 -0.75 2.18 -6.99
C LEU A 43 0.32 3.05 -7.63
N VAL A 44 0.57 4.22 -7.03
CA VAL A 44 1.51 5.22 -7.57
C VAL A 44 2.66 5.45 -6.58
N PRO A 45 3.93 5.42 -7.04
CA PRO A 45 5.07 5.81 -6.21
C PRO A 45 5.14 7.34 -6.10
N LEU A 46 4.52 7.92 -5.06
CA LEU A 46 4.47 9.38 -4.87
C LEU A 46 5.76 9.93 -4.24
N PHE A 47 6.47 9.09 -3.48
CA PHE A 47 7.67 9.49 -2.75
C PHE A 47 8.94 8.84 -3.34
N ASP A 48 10.08 9.49 -3.12
CA ASP A 48 11.37 8.90 -3.43
C ASP A 48 11.67 7.77 -2.42
N PRO A 49 11.87 6.52 -2.89
CA PRO A 49 12.17 5.39 -2.01
C PRO A 49 13.44 5.58 -1.17
N ALA A 50 14.37 6.46 -1.58
CA ALA A 50 15.57 6.78 -0.82
C ALA A 50 15.27 7.57 0.46
N PHE A 51 14.17 8.34 0.49
CA PHE A 51 13.76 9.14 1.66
C PHE A 51 12.72 8.41 2.52
N SER A 52 11.83 7.63 1.90
CA SER A 52 10.85 6.81 2.61
C SER A 52 10.64 5.50 1.87
N PRO A 53 10.94 4.34 2.48
CA PRO A 53 10.63 3.04 1.87
C PRO A 53 9.13 2.82 1.67
N ARG A 54 8.28 3.59 2.39
CA ARG A 54 6.83 3.67 2.21
C ARG A 54 6.50 4.70 1.15
N ASN A 55 6.72 4.37 -0.12
CA ASN A 55 6.58 5.32 -1.22
C ASN A 55 5.32 5.13 -2.08
N LEU A 56 4.60 4.03 -1.88
CA LEU A 56 3.41 3.69 -2.66
C LEU A 56 2.14 4.29 -2.05
N VAL A 57 1.28 4.83 -2.92
CA VAL A 57 -0.02 5.36 -2.56
C VAL A 57 -1.08 4.68 -3.41
N LEU A 58 -2.15 4.21 -2.76
CA LEU A 58 -3.33 3.68 -3.43
C LEU A 58 -4.29 4.84 -3.73
N VAL A 59 -4.52 5.10 -5.02
CA VAL A 59 -5.47 6.10 -5.50
C VAL A 59 -6.67 5.36 -6.08
N ALA A 60 -7.88 5.84 -5.79
CA ALA A 60 -9.11 5.32 -6.37
C ALA A 60 -10.07 6.45 -6.73
N VAL A 61 -10.70 6.33 -7.89
CA VAL A 61 -11.69 7.30 -8.36
C VAL A 61 -13.08 6.79 -8.02
N LYS A 62 -13.81 7.55 -7.21
CA LYS A 62 -15.24 7.29 -7.00
C LYS A 62 -15.99 7.75 -8.26
N PRO A 63 -16.80 6.89 -8.90
CA PRO A 63 -17.64 7.31 -10.01
C PRO A 63 -18.59 8.41 -9.53
N GLN A 64 -18.64 9.52 -10.26
CA GLN A 64 -19.66 10.54 -10.02
C GLN A 64 -21.01 9.90 -10.25
N GLN A 65 -21.83 9.89 -9.20
CA GLN A 65 -23.24 9.55 -9.34
C GLN A 65 -23.88 10.78 -9.97
N ASP A 66 -24.01 10.77 -11.30
CA ASP A 66 -24.75 11.78 -12.03
C ASP A 66 -26.17 11.79 -11.48
N SER A 67 -26.44 12.76 -10.61
CA SER A 67 -27.75 13.06 -10.04
C SER A 67 -28.59 13.82 -11.07
N THR A 68 -28.62 13.31 -12.30
CA THR A 68 -29.39 13.86 -13.42
C THR A 68 -30.40 12.81 -13.89
N SER A 69 -31.31 12.44 -12.99
CA SER A 69 -32.56 11.75 -13.32
C SER A 69 -33.64 12.23 -12.37
N ALA A 70 -33.76 13.55 -12.27
CA ALA A 70 -34.89 14.24 -11.66
C ALA A 70 -35.12 15.52 -12.47
N THR A 71 -35.50 15.36 -13.75
CA THR A 71 -36.33 16.26 -14.57
C THR A 71 -36.29 15.70 -16.00
N LEU A 72 -37.30 14.91 -16.35
CA LEU A 72 -38.11 14.96 -17.57
C LEU A 72 -39.06 13.76 -17.59
#